data_AF-A0A9P0L695-F1
#
_entry.id   AF-A0A9P0L695-F1
#
_cell.length_a   1.000
_cell.length_b   1.000
_cell.length_c   1.000
_cell.angle_alpha   90.00
_cell.angle_beta   90.00
_cell.angle_gamma   90.00
#
_symmetry.space_group_name_H-M   'P 1'
#
loop_
_entity.id
_entity.type
_entity.pdbx_description
1 polymer ?
#
loop_
_entity_poly.entity_id
_entity_poly.type
_entity_poly.pdbx_seq_one_letter_code
_entity_poly.pdbx_strand_id
1 'polypeptide(L)'
;IREAQTVCAIFQDNSKLCNEENEKVIQHFVHCIATHGRHVQYLKFLQTIVKAENKFIRKCQDMVMQALINAGEDVLVFYNDKASFNYFIEMMKSERHCMDESSPLKYHVELVKLLACCTMGKNVYTEIKCHSLMPLDDIVAMVRHPDCIPEVKEAYVGFLHHCYIDTEVEMKEIYNSSHMWTLFEKSFLVDIADIATAPNDRKHSDKALENYVTNSVMNIISTFFNSPFSDQSTTVQVCTLCSTFCFL
;
A
#
# COMPACT_ATOMS: atom_id res chain seq x y z
N ILE A 1 -12.64 -20.68 3.46
CA ILE A 1 -12.44 -19.98 2.16
C ILE A 1 -13.76 -19.63 1.45
N ARG A 2 -14.64 -20.58 1.13
CA ARG A 2 -15.95 -20.28 0.48
C ARG A 2 -16.84 -19.34 1.29
N GLU A 3 -16.81 -19.48 2.61
CA GLU A 3 -17.50 -18.59 3.54
C GLU A 3 -16.99 -17.14 3.40
N ALA A 4 -15.67 -16.93 3.37
CA ALA A 4 -15.08 -15.59 3.16
C ALA A 4 -15.56 -14.93 1.87
N GLN A 5 -15.52 -15.65 0.75
CA GLN A 5 -15.98 -15.14 -0.54
C GLN A 5 -17.47 -14.81 -0.55
N THR A 6 -18.28 -15.63 0.13
CA THR A 6 -19.73 -15.41 0.25
C THR A 6 -20.02 -14.19 1.12
N VAL A 7 -19.32 -14.04 2.25
CA VAL A 7 -19.49 -12.89 3.14
C VAL A 7 -18.96 -11.60 2.49
N CYS A 8 -17.85 -11.65 1.73
CA CYS A 8 -17.43 -10.53 0.88
C CYS A 8 -18.57 -10.05 -0.02
N ALA A 9 -19.19 -10.98 -0.76
CA ALA A 9 -20.27 -10.62 -1.69
C ALA A 9 -21.51 -10.06 -0.98
N ILE A 10 -21.79 -10.45 0.27
CA ILE A 10 -22.90 -9.93 1.07
C ILE A 10 -22.62 -8.50 1.56
N PHE A 11 -21.39 -8.22 1.97
CA PHE A 11 -20.98 -6.93 2.54
C PHE A 11 -20.56 -5.91 1.48
N GLN A 12 -20.13 -6.36 0.30
CA GLN A 12 -19.71 -5.49 -0.79
C GLN A 12 -20.83 -4.53 -1.17
N ASP A 13 -20.52 -3.23 -1.14
CA ASP A 13 -21.44 -2.12 -1.42
C ASP A 13 -22.71 -2.09 -0.54
N ASN A 14 -22.67 -2.68 0.65
CA ASN A 14 -23.76 -2.64 1.62
C ASN A 14 -23.41 -1.77 2.84
N SER A 15 -23.60 -0.45 2.68
CA SER A 15 -23.27 0.54 3.72
C SER A 15 -24.00 0.31 5.05
N LYS A 16 -25.23 -0.21 5.05
CA LYS A 16 -25.99 -0.49 6.28
C LYS A 16 -25.39 -1.67 7.07
N LEU A 17 -25.10 -2.79 6.40
CA LEU A 17 -24.48 -3.96 7.06
C LEU A 17 -23.09 -3.64 7.59
N CYS A 18 -22.28 -2.88 6.84
CA CYS A 18 -20.96 -2.48 7.30
C CYS A 18 -21.01 -1.58 8.55
N ASN A 19 -22.10 -0.83 8.78
CA ASN A 19 -22.23 0.10 9.91
C ASN A 19 -22.83 -0.52 11.19
N GLU A 20 -23.77 -1.46 11.06
CA GLU A 20 -24.63 -1.89 12.18
C GLU A 20 -24.16 -3.18 12.90
N GLU A 21 -23.53 -4.16 12.24
CA GLU A 21 -23.24 -5.51 12.81
C GLU A 21 -21.85 -6.09 12.40
N ASN A 22 -20.77 -5.30 12.51
CA ASN A 22 -19.45 -5.66 11.95
C ASN A 22 -18.44 -6.24 12.97
N GLU A 23 -18.58 -6.00 14.27
CA GLU A 23 -17.54 -6.33 15.27
C GLU A 23 -17.22 -7.81 15.35
N LYS A 24 -18.25 -8.64 15.57
CA LYS A 24 -18.08 -10.09 15.70
C LYS A 24 -17.55 -10.70 14.41
N VAL A 25 -17.94 -10.14 13.27
CA VAL A 25 -17.50 -10.60 11.95
C VAL A 25 -16.02 -10.27 11.75
N ILE A 26 -15.58 -9.05 12.05
CA ILE A 26 -14.16 -8.66 11.99
C ILE A 26 -13.31 -9.57 12.88
N GLN A 27 -13.72 -9.73 14.14
CA GLN A 27 -13.00 -10.58 15.10
C GLN A 27 -12.93 -12.04 14.63
N HIS A 28 -14.03 -12.57 14.08
CA HIS A 28 -14.06 -13.92 13.51
C HIS A 28 -13.05 -14.08 12.37
N PHE A 29 -13.01 -13.15 11.42
CA PHE A 29 -12.09 -13.24 10.28
C PHE A 29 -10.62 -13.07 10.67
N VAL A 30 -10.31 -12.17 11.61
CA VAL A 30 -8.96 -12.04 12.17
C VAL A 30 -8.55 -13.31 12.93
N HIS A 31 -9.46 -13.90 13.72
CA HIS A 31 -9.23 -15.18 14.37
C HIS A 31 -9.03 -16.32 13.37
N CYS A 32 -9.78 -16.34 12.26
CA CYS A 32 -9.59 -17.32 11.19
C CYS A 32 -8.20 -17.22 10.54
N ILE A 33 -7.66 -16.01 10.35
CA ILE A 33 -6.28 -15.86 9.86
C ILE A 33 -5.29 -16.50 10.84
N ALA A 34 -5.42 -16.21 12.13
CA ALA A 34 -4.51 -16.71 13.17
C ALA A 34 -4.57 -18.24 13.35
N THR A 35 -5.75 -18.85 13.20
CA THR A 35 -5.98 -20.27 13.52
C THR A 35 -6.06 -21.19 12.31
N HIS A 36 -6.57 -20.71 11.19
CA HIS A 36 -6.79 -21.50 9.97
C HIS A 36 -5.80 -21.16 8.85
N GLY A 37 -4.93 -20.16 9.07
CA GLY A 37 -3.86 -19.80 8.14
C GLY A 37 -4.09 -18.48 7.41
N ARG A 38 -2.98 -17.94 6.91
CA ARG A 38 -2.87 -16.63 6.24
C ARG A 38 -3.41 -16.66 4.82
N HIS A 39 -4.73 -16.75 4.71
CA HIS A 39 -5.44 -16.75 3.43
C HIS A 39 -5.80 -15.34 2.99
N VAL A 40 -5.44 -15.00 1.76
CA VAL A 40 -5.70 -13.69 1.11
C VAL A 40 -7.18 -13.31 1.14
N GLN A 41 -8.10 -14.28 1.04
CA GLN A 41 -9.53 -14.01 0.98
C GLN A 41 -10.06 -13.40 2.29
N TYR A 42 -9.43 -13.67 3.43
CA TYR A 42 -9.78 -13.05 4.70
C TYR A 42 -9.37 -11.57 4.73
N LEU A 43 -8.21 -11.22 4.18
CA LEU A 43 -7.78 -9.83 4.06
C LEU A 43 -8.65 -9.04 3.09
N LYS A 44 -9.00 -9.63 1.93
CA LYS A 44 -9.92 -9.02 0.95
C LYS A 44 -11.30 -8.75 1.57
N PHE A 45 -11.78 -9.64 2.45
CA PHE A 45 -13.00 -9.38 3.21
C PHE A 45 -12.87 -8.15 4.11
N LEU A 46 -11.78 -8.06 4.88
CA LEU A 46 -11.52 -6.91 5.74
C LEU A 46 -11.37 -5.61 4.93
N GLN A 47 -10.77 -5.65 3.74
CA GLN A 47 -10.71 -4.49 2.83
C GLN A 47 -12.12 -4.05 2.38
N THR A 48 -13.03 -5.02 2.16
CA THR A 48 -14.42 -4.74 1.80
C THR A 48 -15.19 -4.11 2.96
N ILE A 49 -14.93 -4.50 4.20
CA ILE A 49 -15.70 -3.98 5.35
C ILE A 49 -15.32 -2.53 5.72
N VAL A 50 -14.08 -2.13 5.45
CA VAL A 50 -13.60 -0.76 5.74
C VAL A 50 -14.04 0.28 4.70
N LYS A 51 -14.55 -0.16 3.54
CA LYS A 51 -14.97 0.70 2.44
C LYS A 51 -16.24 0.15 1.77
N ALA A 52 -17.33 0.92 1.75
CA ALA A 52 -18.56 0.58 1.02
C ALA A 52 -19.00 1.76 0.14
N GLU A 53 -19.50 1.50 -1.07
CA GLU A 53 -20.00 2.54 -1.99
C GLU A 53 -19.00 3.70 -2.22
N ASN A 54 -17.70 3.37 -2.30
CA ASN A 54 -16.59 4.33 -2.37
C ASN A 54 -16.46 5.29 -1.18
N LYS A 55 -17.11 5.00 -0.05
CA LYS A 55 -16.96 5.73 1.21
C LYS A 55 -16.19 4.89 2.23
N PHE A 56 -15.26 5.54 2.90
CA PHE A 56 -14.50 4.95 4.00
C PHE A 56 -15.35 4.95 5.27
N ILE A 57 -15.38 3.82 5.97
CA ILE A 57 -16.17 3.64 7.19
C ILE A 57 -15.21 3.66 8.37
N ARG A 58 -14.99 4.85 8.95
CA ARG A 58 -13.98 5.09 9.99
C ARG A 58 -14.07 4.13 11.17
N LYS A 59 -15.30 3.84 11.63
CA LYS A 59 -15.54 2.85 12.69
C LYS A 59 -15.01 1.46 12.32
N CYS A 60 -15.25 0.99 11.09
CA CYS A 60 -14.71 -0.28 10.61
C CYS A 60 -13.18 -0.26 10.54
N GLN A 61 -12.60 0.83 10.02
CA GLN A 61 -11.14 1.00 9.91
C GLN A 61 -10.48 0.87 11.29
N ASP A 62 -11.01 1.57 12.29
CA ASP A 62 -10.49 1.54 13.67
C ASP A 62 -10.57 0.14 14.27
N MET A 63 -11.71 -0.54 14.09
CA MET A 63 -11.93 -1.89 14.61
C MET A 63 -11.06 -2.95 13.93
N VAL A 64 -10.89 -2.86 12.61
CA VAL A 64 -9.99 -3.74 11.86
C VAL A 64 -8.55 -3.51 12.31
N MET A 65 -8.09 -2.25 12.36
CA MET A 65 -6.74 -1.92 12.81
C MET A 65 -6.46 -2.45 14.22
N GLN A 66 -7.39 -2.24 15.15
CA GLN A 66 -7.25 -2.74 16.53
C GLN A 66 -7.21 -4.27 16.58
N ALA A 67 -8.06 -4.96 15.82
CA ALA A 67 -8.07 -6.42 15.77
C ALA A 67 -6.76 -7.00 15.19
N LEU A 68 -6.22 -6.39 14.12
CA LEU A 68 -4.95 -6.78 13.53
C LEU A 68 -3.78 -6.61 14.51
N ILE A 69 -3.70 -5.46 15.19
CA ILE A 69 -2.63 -5.19 16.18
C ILE A 69 -2.72 -6.17 17.35
N ASN A 70 -3.93 -6.45 17.84
CA ASN A 70 -4.13 -7.38 18.95
C ASN A 70 -3.73 -8.83 18.59
N ALA A 71 -3.92 -9.23 17.33
CA ALA A 71 -3.50 -10.54 16.84
C ALA A 71 -1.99 -10.63 16.60
N GLY A 72 -1.29 -9.50 16.43
CA GLY A 72 0.16 -9.45 16.33
C GLY A 72 0.71 -10.30 15.19
N GLU A 73 1.83 -10.98 15.43
CA GLU A 73 2.57 -11.75 14.43
C GLU A 73 1.79 -12.92 13.81
N ASP A 74 0.70 -13.39 14.44
CA ASP A 74 -0.15 -14.43 13.85
C ASP A 74 -0.78 -13.95 12.53
N VAL A 75 -1.05 -12.64 12.43
CA VAL A 75 -1.72 -11.99 11.29
C VAL A 75 -0.79 -11.03 10.56
N LEU A 76 -0.05 -10.21 11.31
CA LEU A 76 0.84 -9.18 10.80
C LEU A 76 2.20 -9.78 10.44
N VAL A 77 2.54 -9.76 9.16
CA VAL A 77 3.80 -10.31 8.64
C VAL A 77 4.59 -9.19 7.98
N PHE A 78 5.67 -8.78 8.63
CA PHE A 78 6.60 -7.77 8.14
C PHE A 78 8.01 -8.34 8.00
N TYR A 79 8.78 -7.74 7.11
CA TYR A 79 10.15 -8.13 6.77
C TYR A 79 11.11 -6.99 7.13
N ASN A 80 11.17 -6.67 8.42
CA ASN A 80 11.77 -5.45 8.98
C ASN A 80 13.25 -5.59 9.38
N ASP A 81 13.72 -6.81 9.63
CA ASP A 81 15.14 -7.07 9.89
C ASP A 81 15.88 -7.46 8.60
N LYS A 82 17.20 -7.34 8.62
CA LYS A 82 18.04 -7.60 7.45
C LYS A 82 17.85 -9.01 6.87
N ALA A 83 17.65 -10.03 7.71
CA ALA A 83 17.49 -11.40 7.23
C ALA A 83 16.12 -11.61 6.60
N SER A 84 15.05 -11.15 7.25
CA SER A 84 13.68 -11.24 6.71
C SER A 84 13.51 -10.39 5.45
N PHE A 85 14.12 -9.20 5.37
CA PHE A 85 14.15 -8.38 4.16
C PHE A 85 14.77 -9.12 2.97
N ASN A 86 15.96 -9.71 3.14
CA ASN A 86 16.62 -10.47 2.08
C ASN A 86 15.79 -11.69 1.65
N TYR A 87 15.16 -12.37 2.61
CA TYR A 87 14.24 -13.47 2.31
C TYR A 87 13.05 -13.00 1.46
N PHE A 88 12.49 -11.83 1.76
CA PHE A 88 11.39 -11.27 0.99
C PHE A 88 11.80 -10.89 -0.44
N ILE A 89 13.02 -10.38 -0.63
CA ILE A 89 13.59 -10.16 -1.97
C ILE A 89 13.69 -11.48 -2.75
N GLU A 90 14.23 -12.54 -2.15
CA GLU A 90 14.34 -13.84 -2.83
C GLU A 90 12.96 -14.44 -3.15
N MET A 91 11.97 -14.25 -2.27
CA MET A 91 10.58 -14.64 -2.53
C MET A 91 10.03 -13.92 -3.77
N MET A 92 10.19 -12.60 -3.88
CA MET A 92 9.78 -11.82 -5.05
C MET A 92 10.46 -12.30 -6.34
N LYS A 93 11.76 -12.62 -6.28
CA LYS A 93 12.49 -13.15 -7.44
C LYS A 93 11.95 -14.51 -7.88
N SER A 94 11.56 -15.37 -6.93
CA SER A 94 11.02 -16.70 -7.23
C SER A 94 9.60 -16.67 -7.79
N GLU A 95 8.77 -15.73 -7.33
CA GLU A 95 7.34 -15.64 -7.68
C GLU A 95 7.02 -14.59 -8.75
N ARG A 96 8.04 -13.94 -9.34
CA ARG A 96 7.93 -12.80 -10.29
C ARG A 96 6.94 -13.01 -11.44
N HIS A 97 6.69 -14.25 -11.85
CA HIS A 97 5.82 -14.58 -12.97
C HIS A 97 4.52 -15.29 -12.56
N CYS A 98 4.34 -15.64 -11.29
CA CYS A 98 3.18 -16.38 -10.81
C CYS A 98 2.93 -16.13 -9.32
N MET A 99 2.10 -15.13 -9.01
CA MET A 99 1.58 -14.91 -7.66
C MET A 99 0.28 -15.70 -7.43
N ASP A 100 0.41 -16.89 -6.86
CA ASP A 100 -0.74 -17.72 -6.46
C ASP A 100 -1.50 -17.10 -5.27
N GLU A 101 -2.81 -17.35 -5.17
CA GLU A 101 -3.67 -16.90 -4.07
C GLU A 101 -3.26 -17.45 -2.69
N SER A 102 -2.47 -18.53 -2.65
CA SER A 102 -1.88 -19.07 -1.41
C SER A 102 -0.45 -18.61 -1.14
N SER A 103 0.14 -17.75 -1.98
CA SER A 103 1.52 -17.30 -1.78
C SER A 103 1.65 -16.37 -0.56
N PRO A 104 2.72 -16.53 0.25
CA PRO A 104 3.03 -15.59 1.32
C PRO A 104 3.25 -14.16 0.81
N LEU A 105 3.81 -14.03 -0.40
CA LEU A 105 4.02 -12.74 -1.07
C LEU A 105 2.70 -12.00 -1.30
N LYS A 106 1.71 -12.69 -1.88
CA LYS A 106 0.39 -12.09 -2.13
C LYS A 106 -0.35 -11.77 -0.85
N TYR A 107 -0.22 -12.60 0.18
CA TYR A 107 -0.75 -12.27 1.51
C TYR A 107 -0.15 -10.97 2.04
N HIS A 108 1.18 -10.80 1.95
CA HIS A 108 1.83 -9.57 2.39
C HIS A 108 1.38 -8.35 1.57
N VAL A 109 1.29 -8.44 0.23
CA VAL A 109 0.77 -7.37 -0.63
C VAL A 109 -0.65 -6.94 -0.21
N GLU A 110 -1.54 -7.90 0.03
CA GLU A 110 -2.93 -7.64 0.41
C GLU A 110 -3.05 -7.13 1.85
N LEU A 111 -2.09 -7.48 2.72
CA LEU A 111 -2.00 -6.93 4.07
C LEU A 111 -1.61 -5.46 4.03
N VAL A 112 -0.58 -5.09 3.27
CA VAL A 112 -0.16 -3.68 3.11
C VAL A 112 -1.29 -2.85 2.48
N LYS A 113 -1.99 -3.39 1.48
CA LYS A 113 -3.19 -2.75 0.90
C LYS A 113 -4.30 -2.55 1.94
N LEU A 114 -4.56 -3.54 2.80
CA LEU A 114 -5.53 -3.41 3.89
C LEU A 114 -5.14 -2.31 4.89
N LEU A 115 -3.86 -2.24 5.27
CA LEU A 115 -3.38 -1.20 6.19
C LEU A 115 -3.53 0.19 5.56
N ALA A 116 -3.23 0.35 4.27
CA ALA A 116 -3.48 1.60 3.54
C ALA A 116 -4.98 1.94 3.50
N CYS A 117 -5.84 0.95 3.23
CA CYS A 117 -7.30 1.14 3.28
C CYS A 117 -7.81 1.58 4.65
N CYS A 118 -7.12 1.22 5.74
CA CYS A 118 -7.48 1.68 7.08
C CYS A 118 -7.17 3.16 7.31
N THR A 119 -6.18 3.73 6.62
CA THR A 119 -5.78 5.15 6.76
C THR A 119 -6.49 6.08 5.79
N MET A 120 -6.98 5.54 4.66
CA MET A 120 -7.73 6.32 3.66
C MET A 120 -8.87 7.13 4.28
N GLY A 121 -9.05 8.37 3.80
CA GLY A 121 -10.00 9.31 4.39
C GLY A 121 -9.45 10.01 5.65
N LYS A 122 -8.12 10.09 5.78
CA LYS A 122 -7.40 10.84 6.81
C LYS A 122 -7.69 10.37 8.24
N ASN A 123 -7.62 9.05 8.44
CA ASN A 123 -7.90 8.47 9.74
C ASN A 123 -6.67 8.46 10.65
N VAL A 124 -6.41 9.60 11.32
CA VAL A 124 -5.30 9.83 12.28
C VAL A 124 -4.99 8.64 13.19
N TYR A 125 -6.04 8.01 13.76
CA TYR A 125 -5.84 6.91 14.71
C TYR A 125 -5.07 5.77 14.05
N THR A 126 -5.47 5.38 12.85
CA THR A 126 -4.83 4.31 12.09
C THR A 126 -3.50 4.75 11.48
N GLU A 127 -3.36 6.01 11.06
CA GLU A 127 -2.10 6.58 10.54
C GLU A 127 -0.97 6.44 11.58
N ILE A 128 -1.21 6.86 12.83
CA ILE A 128 -0.24 6.77 13.93
C ILE A 128 0.19 5.32 14.19
N LYS A 129 -0.75 4.37 14.13
CA LYS A 129 -0.44 2.95 14.32
C LYS A 129 0.39 2.41 13.16
N CYS A 130 0.00 2.74 11.94
CA CYS A 130 0.68 2.35 10.71
C CYS A 130 2.14 2.84 10.66
N HIS A 131 2.44 4.04 11.16
CA HIS A 131 3.82 4.54 11.25
C HIS A 131 4.74 3.65 12.07
N SER A 132 4.20 2.96 13.09
CA SER A 132 4.96 2.02 13.91
C SER A 132 5.12 0.64 13.25
N LEU A 133 4.20 0.26 12.36
CA LEU A 133 4.20 -1.04 11.69
C LEU A 133 5.08 -1.03 10.44
N MET A 134 5.07 0.06 9.68
CA MET A 134 5.84 0.24 8.46
C MET A 134 6.42 1.66 8.40
N PRO A 135 7.62 1.88 8.96
CA PRO A 135 8.32 3.15 8.92
C PRO A 135 8.67 3.60 7.49
N LEU A 136 8.84 4.91 7.32
CA LEU A 136 9.16 5.52 6.04
C LEU A 136 10.47 4.97 5.42
N ASP A 137 11.49 4.73 6.25
CA ASP A 137 12.76 4.13 5.83
C ASP A 137 12.59 2.77 5.14
N ASP A 138 11.77 1.89 5.74
CA ASP A 138 11.52 0.54 5.22
C ASP A 138 10.74 0.59 3.90
N ILE A 139 9.81 1.53 3.77
CA ILE A 139 9.07 1.77 2.54
C ILE A 139 10.03 2.20 1.42
N VAL A 140 10.90 3.17 1.71
CA VAL A 140 11.86 3.70 0.73
C VAL A 140 12.88 2.64 0.32
N ALA A 141 13.35 1.84 1.28
CA ALA A 141 14.27 0.73 1.04
C ALA A 141 13.64 -0.33 0.11
N MET A 142 12.37 -0.71 0.35
CA MET A 142 11.66 -1.69 -0.46
C MET A 142 11.39 -1.20 -1.88
N VAL A 143 10.78 -0.01 -2.01
CA VAL A 143 10.35 0.52 -3.32
C VAL A 143 11.55 0.77 -4.25
N ARG A 144 12.69 1.19 -3.69
CA ARG A 144 13.93 1.40 -4.45
C ARG A 144 14.67 0.10 -4.80
N HIS A 145 14.33 -1.03 -4.19
CA HIS A 145 15.07 -2.26 -4.44
C HIS A 145 14.91 -2.70 -5.91
N PRO A 146 16.00 -3.02 -6.63
CA PRO A 146 15.93 -3.33 -8.07
C PRO A 146 15.10 -4.58 -8.38
N ASP A 147 15.01 -5.52 -7.44
CA ASP A 147 14.20 -6.73 -7.56
C ASP A 147 12.77 -6.58 -7.01
N CYS A 148 12.35 -5.37 -6.63
CA CYS A 148 10.98 -5.12 -6.17
C CYS A 148 10.00 -5.17 -7.34
N ILE A 149 9.01 -6.07 -7.27
CA ILE A 149 8.03 -6.28 -8.33
C ILE A 149 6.92 -5.20 -8.29
N PRO A 150 6.26 -4.90 -9.43
CA PRO A 150 5.24 -3.85 -9.50
C PRO A 150 4.10 -3.99 -8.49
N GLU A 151 3.66 -5.21 -8.16
CA GLU A 151 2.58 -5.47 -7.21
C GLU A 151 2.94 -5.04 -5.77
N VAL A 152 4.20 -5.24 -5.38
CA VAL A 152 4.72 -4.79 -4.08
C VAL A 152 4.91 -3.28 -4.11
N LYS A 153 5.46 -2.73 -5.20
CA LYS A 153 5.57 -1.27 -5.37
C LYS A 153 4.21 -0.59 -5.27
N GLU A 154 3.17 -1.11 -5.93
CA GLU A 154 1.81 -0.58 -5.88
C GLU A 154 1.27 -0.53 -4.44
N ALA A 155 1.39 -1.63 -3.69
CA ALA A 155 0.93 -1.68 -2.31
C ALA A 155 1.68 -0.70 -1.39
N TYR A 156 3.02 -0.68 -1.49
CA TYR A 156 3.87 0.17 -0.66
C TYR A 156 3.71 1.66 -0.99
N VAL A 157 3.59 2.01 -2.27
CA VAL A 157 3.36 3.39 -2.72
C VAL A 157 1.94 3.84 -2.39
N GLY A 158 0.94 2.96 -2.49
CA GLY A 158 -0.41 3.25 -1.98
C GLY A 158 -0.42 3.51 -0.47
N PHE A 159 0.32 2.72 0.29
CA PHE A 159 0.50 2.95 1.73
C PHE A 159 1.22 4.27 2.02
N LEU A 160 2.32 4.57 1.31
CA LEU A 160 3.03 5.84 1.42
C LEU A 160 2.10 7.03 1.15
N HIS A 161 1.28 6.94 0.11
CA HIS A 161 0.32 7.98 -0.26
C HIS A 161 -0.66 8.25 0.89
N HIS A 162 -1.37 7.23 1.36
CA HIS A 162 -2.45 7.40 2.33
C HIS A 162 -2.00 7.48 3.80
N CYS A 163 -0.77 7.09 4.11
CA CYS A 163 -0.27 7.07 5.48
C CYS A 163 0.75 8.17 5.78
N TYR A 164 1.34 8.81 4.75
CA TYR A 164 2.35 9.84 4.95
C TYR A 164 2.14 11.13 4.13
N ILE A 165 1.52 11.05 2.95
CA ILE A 165 1.37 12.21 2.05
C ILE A 165 0.00 12.86 2.20
N ASP A 166 -1.07 12.06 2.06
CA ASP A 166 -2.47 12.50 2.18
C ASP A 166 -3.03 12.16 3.57
N THR A 167 -2.40 12.72 4.60
CA THR A 167 -2.78 12.51 5.99
C THR A 167 -3.59 13.67 6.55
N GLU A 168 -4.21 13.46 7.73
CA GLU A 168 -4.85 14.54 8.49
C GLU A 168 -3.80 15.51 9.06
N VAL A 169 -2.77 14.94 9.69
CA VAL A 169 -1.67 15.70 10.28
C VAL A 169 -0.49 15.67 9.32
N GLU A 170 -0.02 16.85 8.96
CA GLU A 170 1.09 17.02 8.03
C GLU A 170 2.38 16.37 8.54
N MET A 171 2.97 15.50 7.73
CA MET A 171 4.22 14.82 8.03
C MET A 171 5.40 15.63 7.47
N LYS A 172 5.99 16.51 8.29
CA LYS A 172 7.13 17.36 7.88
C LYS A 172 8.31 16.59 7.31
N GLU A 173 8.52 15.35 7.77
CA GLU A 173 9.58 14.48 7.29
C GLU A 173 9.49 14.21 5.78
N ILE A 174 8.29 14.15 5.21
CA ILE A 174 8.07 13.91 3.77
C ILE A 174 8.63 15.04 2.89
N TYR A 175 8.66 16.27 3.41
CA TYR A 175 9.15 17.45 2.69
C TYR A 175 10.58 17.83 3.08
N ASN A 176 10.99 17.55 4.31
CA ASN A 176 12.30 18.00 4.83
C ASN A 176 13.42 16.95 4.73
N SER A 177 13.09 15.71 4.36
CA SER A 177 14.06 14.62 4.22
C SER A 177 14.36 14.29 2.76
N SER A 178 15.39 13.46 2.54
CA SER A 178 15.75 12.96 1.22
C SER A 178 14.91 11.78 0.74
N HIS A 179 13.95 11.29 1.54
CA HIS A 179 13.17 10.08 1.24
C HIS A 179 12.39 10.20 -0.07
N MET A 180 11.60 11.26 -0.23
CA MET A 180 10.80 11.47 -1.45
C MET A 180 11.68 11.68 -2.68
N TRP A 181 12.75 12.47 -2.56
CA TRP A 181 13.72 12.67 -3.64
C TRP A 181 14.41 11.36 -4.05
N THR A 182 14.75 10.53 -3.08
CA THR A 182 15.30 9.19 -3.32
C THR A 182 14.32 8.32 -4.10
N LEU A 183 13.02 8.37 -3.77
CA LEU A 183 11.98 7.65 -4.51
C LEU A 183 11.80 8.17 -5.93
N PHE A 184 11.77 9.51 -6.11
CA PHE A 184 11.66 10.12 -7.42
C PHE A 184 12.81 9.72 -8.34
N GLU A 185 14.06 9.90 -7.88
CA GLU A 185 15.25 9.66 -8.69
C GLU A 185 15.53 8.17 -8.93
N LYS A 186 15.40 7.35 -7.88
CA LYS A 186 15.92 5.97 -7.90
C LYS A 186 14.84 4.91 -8.08
N SER A 187 13.56 5.29 -8.13
CA SER A 187 12.47 4.38 -8.49
C SER A 187 11.55 5.00 -9.53
N PHE A 188 10.80 6.05 -9.20
CA PHE A 188 9.67 6.50 -10.01
C PHE A 188 10.08 6.94 -11.41
N LEU A 189 11.16 7.72 -11.56
CA LEU A 189 11.68 8.10 -12.87
C LEU A 189 12.18 6.91 -13.69
N VAL A 190 12.79 5.92 -13.03
CA VAL A 190 13.27 4.70 -13.70
C VAL A 190 12.08 3.91 -14.23
N ASP A 191 11.06 3.69 -13.39
CA ASP A 191 9.84 2.96 -13.75
C ASP A 191 9.06 3.68 -14.88
N ILE A 192 8.99 5.02 -14.86
CA ILE A 192 8.39 5.82 -15.93
C ILE A 192 9.18 5.67 -17.24
N ALA A 193 10.51 5.73 -17.18
CA ALA A 193 11.37 5.59 -18.36
C ALA A 193 11.26 4.19 -18.98
N ASP A 194 11.15 3.15 -18.17
CA ASP A 194 10.98 1.77 -18.62
C ASP A 194 9.67 1.60 -19.42
N ILE A 195 8.56 2.20 -18.96
CA ILE A 195 7.30 2.20 -19.71
C ILE A 195 7.42 3.04 -20.99
N ALA A 196 8.04 4.23 -20.92
CA ALA A 196 8.13 5.15 -22.05
C ALA A 196 9.03 4.61 -23.19
N THR A 197 10.01 3.78 -22.87
CA THR A 197 10.97 3.19 -23.82
C THR A 197 10.58 1.79 -24.28
N ALA A 198 9.49 1.21 -23.74
CA ALA A 198 9.01 -0.11 -24.11
C ALA A 198 8.63 -0.17 -25.61
N PRO A 199 8.99 -1.25 -26.34
CA PRO A 199 8.63 -1.41 -27.75
C PRO A 199 7.11 -1.37 -27.97
N ASN A 200 6.65 -0.67 -29.01
CA ASN A 200 5.23 -0.51 -29.37
C ASN A 200 4.47 -1.83 -29.67
N ASP A 201 5.15 -2.98 -29.70
CA ASP A 201 4.54 -4.28 -29.92
C ASP A 201 3.89 -4.74 -28.59
N ARG A 202 2.72 -4.16 -28.29
CA ARG A 202 1.88 -4.31 -27.07
C ARG A 202 1.47 -5.74 -26.69
N LYS A 203 2.09 -6.77 -27.27
CA LYS A 203 1.86 -8.18 -26.95
C LYS A 203 2.47 -8.62 -25.62
N HIS A 204 3.44 -7.86 -25.08
CA HIS A 204 4.13 -8.17 -23.83
C HIS A 204 4.31 -6.94 -22.91
N SER A 205 3.38 -5.97 -22.92
CA SER A 205 3.48 -4.86 -21.96
C SER A 205 3.34 -5.40 -20.54
N ASP A 206 4.25 -5.01 -19.64
CA ASP A 206 4.13 -5.26 -18.22
C ASP A 206 2.97 -4.40 -17.68
N LYS A 207 1.76 -4.95 -17.77
CA LYS A 207 0.53 -4.26 -17.35
C LYS A 207 0.55 -3.90 -15.87
N ALA A 208 1.25 -4.67 -15.05
CA ALA A 208 1.36 -4.39 -13.62
C ALA A 208 2.20 -3.12 -13.41
N LEU A 209 3.35 -3.02 -14.08
CA LEU A 209 4.17 -1.81 -14.08
C LEU A 209 3.42 -0.59 -14.65
N GLU A 210 2.73 -0.77 -15.78
CA GLU A 210 1.92 0.29 -16.40
C GLU A 210 0.84 0.82 -15.45
N ASN A 211 0.07 -0.08 -14.82
CA ASN A 211 -0.96 0.29 -13.85
C ASN A 211 -0.37 0.97 -12.61
N TYR A 212 0.75 0.47 -12.09
CA TYR A 212 1.45 1.05 -10.95
C TYR A 212 1.88 2.50 -11.26
N VAL A 213 2.52 2.74 -12.40
CA VAL A 213 3.00 4.08 -12.75
C VAL A 213 1.83 5.03 -13.00
N THR A 214 0.88 4.62 -13.84
CA THR A 214 -0.25 5.49 -14.24
C THR A 214 -1.19 5.83 -13.09
N ASN A 215 -1.41 4.91 -12.15
CA ASN A 215 -2.36 5.13 -11.06
C ASN A 215 -1.69 5.52 -9.73
N SER A 216 -0.59 4.88 -9.34
CA SER A 216 0.03 5.12 -8.02
C SER A 216 1.06 6.23 -8.09
N VAL A 217 2.04 6.12 -9.00
CA VAL A 217 3.14 7.10 -9.09
C VAL A 217 2.63 8.47 -9.50
N MET A 218 1.79 8.56 -10.53
CA MET A 218 1.21 9.82 -10.97
C MET A 218 0.35 10.49 -9.88
N ASN A 219 -0.39 9.70 -9.10
CA ASN A 219 -1.18 10.22 -7.99
C ASN A 219 -0.29 10.77 -6.85
N ILE A 220 0.82 10.07 -6.52
CA ILE A 220 1.79 10.61 -5.56
C ILE A 220 2.39 11.92 -6.07
N ILE A 221 2.87 11.97 -7.32
CA ILE A 221 3.48 13.17 -7.89
C ILE A 221 2.48 14.32 -7.81
N SER A 222 1.25 14.10 -8.29
CA SER A 222 0.20 15.12 -8.26
C SER A 222 -0.09 15.59 -6.84
N THR A 223 -0.30 14.68 -5.89
CA THR A 223 -0.63 15.05 -4.50
C THR A 223 0.53 15.76 -3.82
N PHE A 224 1.76 15.28 -4.00
CA PHE A 224 2.95 15.84 -3.36
C PHE A 224 3.25 17.25 -3.86
N PHE A 225 3.23 17.49 -5.18
CA PHE A 225 3.54 18.81 -5.74
C PHE A 225 2.39 19.82 -5.63
N ASN A 226 1.14 19.36 -5.51
CA ASN A 226 0.02 20.25 -5.19
C ASN A 226 0.00 20.68 -3.72
N SER A 227 0.85 20.11 -2.87
CA SER A 227 0.99 20.53 -1.49
C SER A 227 1.68 21.90 -1.39
N PRO A 228 1.13 22.88 -0.65
CA PRO A 228 1.73 24.21 -0.49
C PRO A 228 3.10 24.19 0.21
N PHE A 229 3.48 23.06 0.82
CA PHE A 229 4.77 22.89 1.48
C PHE A 229 5.86 22.35 0.57
N SER A 230 5.49 21.78 -0.59
CA SER A 230 6.47 21.36 -1.59
C SER A 230 7.34 22.55 -2.04
N ASP A 231 6.73 23.72 -2.20
CA ASP A 231 7.38 25.00 -2.56
C ASP A 231 8.45 25.48 -1.56
N GLN A 232 8.37 25.07 -0.28
CA GLN A 232 9.34 25.49 0.74
C GLN A 232 10.56 24.56 0.78
N SER A 233 10.35 23.28 0.46
CA SER A 233 11.40 22.25 0.40
C SER A 233 12.25 22.30 -0.87
N THR A 234 11.70 22.85 -1.95
CA THR A 234 12.29 22.89 -3.29
C THR A 234 13.45 23.89 -3.43
N THR A 235 13.65 24.81 -2.48
CA THR A 235 14.67 25.87 -2.57
C THR A 235 16.13 25.37 -2.65
N VAL A 236 16.43 24.10 -2.37
CA VAL A 236 17.82 23.59 -2.31
C VAL A 236 18.16 22.56 -3.40
N GLN A 237 17.20 21.95 -4.10
CA GLN A 237 17.46 20.80 -5.01
C GLN A 237 16.78 20.86 -6.40
N VAL A 238 16.10 21.95 -6.76
CA VAL A 238 15.26 22.11 -7.97
C VAL A 238 15.94 21.94 -9.34
N CYS A 239 17.27 21.99 -9.45
CA CYS A 239 17.92 22.22 -10.75
C CYS A 239 17.85 21.08 -11.79
N THR A 240 17.25 19.92 -11.52
CA THR A 240 17.23 18.81 -12.53
C THR A 240 15.89 18.09 -12.65
N LEU A 241 15.17 17.86 -11.55
CA LEU A 241 13.89 17.12 -11.57
C LEU A 241 12.69 17.97 -11.96
N CYS A 242 12.65 19.25 -11.57
CA CYS A 242 11.54 20.15 -11.89
C CYS A 242 11.41 20.34 -13.42
N SER A 243 12.55 20.35 -14.12
CA SER A 243 12.61 20.38 -15.59
C SER A 243 12.08 19.10 -16.26
N THR A 244 11.99 17.98 -15.54
CA THR A 244 11.50 16.70 -16.08
C THR A 244 10.01 16.52 -15.79
N PHE A 245 9.54 16.92 -14.59
CA PHE A 245 8.14 16.79 -14.20
C PHE A 245 7.23 17.95 -14.68
N CYS A 246 7.75 19.16 -14.91
CA CYS A 246 6.94 20.25 -15.51
C CYS A 246 6.50 20.00 -16.97
N PHE A 247 7.00 18.95 -17.63
CA PHE A 247 6.66 18.59 -19.00
C PHE A 247 5.78 17.33 -19.13
N LEU A 248 5.40 16.71 -18.00
CA LEU A 248 4.41 15.63 -17.92
C LEU A 248 3.06 16.19 -17.44
#